data_AF-A0A2H5B0V6-F1
#
_entry.id   AF-A0A2H5B0V6-F1
#
_cell.length_a   1.000
_cell.length_b   1.000
_cell.length_c   1.000
_cell.angle_alpha   90.00
_cell.angle_beta   90.00
_cell.angle_gamma   90.00
#
_symmetry.space_group_name_H-M   'P 1'
#
loop_
_entity.id
_entity.type
_entity.pdbx_description
1 polymer ?
#
loop_
_entity_poly.entity_id
_entity_poly.type
_entity_poly.pdbx_seq_one_letter_code
_entity_poly.pdbx_strand_id
1 'polypeptide(L)'
;MAAWWPGALIAKDVTPACSGASGGDMRGEALRAAFFDLALISWESFEAARAAIDLHRSSGDLLVLMVPHSAVHLSTDPEAPSGGGTHAVSDLLAGGEDCLRITVSPDEERACTVVEAMMKLGVDAFRCFGYADHREALRTLSVVGNPRILGGDPDLMEYARAQGWPVFSAAASAAG
;
A
#
# COMPACT_ATOMS: atom_id res chain seq x y z
N MET A 1 1.42 36.34 16.74
CA MET A 1 1.62 35.03 17.39
C MET A 1 1.51 33.97 16.31
N ALA A 2 2.63 33.58 15.72
CA ALA A 2 2.69 32.53 14.71
C ALA A 2 3.14 31.24 15.41
N ALA A 3 2.28 30.22 15.42
CA ALA A 3 2.65 28.90 15.88
C ALA A 3 3.26 28.12 14.71
N TRP A 4 4.57 27.99 14.78
CA TRP A 4 5.42 27.10 14.01
C TRP A 4 5.14 25.65 14.47
N TRP A 5 4.87 24.72 13.55
CA TRP A 5 4.96 23.28 13.83
C TRP A 5 6.01 22.66 12.91
N PRO A 6 7.02 21.96 13.47
CA PRO A 6 8.07 21.30 12.69
C PRO A 6 7.54 19.99 12.12
N GLY A 7 8.11 19.62 10.97
CA GLY A 7 7.63 18.55 10.12
C GLY A 7 7.51 17.19 10.81
N ALA A 8 6.48 16.46 10.37
CA ALA A 8 6.40 15.02 10.52
C ALA A 8 7.67 14.41 9.92
N LEU A 9 8.47 13.79 10.78
CA LEU A 9 9.59 12.95 10.41
C LEU A 9 9.04 11.73 9.67
N ILE A 10 8.96 11.82 8.34
CA ILE A 10 8.99 10.61 7.52
C ILE A 10 10.28 9.89 7.89
N ALA A 11 10.15 8.64 8.30
CA ALA A 11 11.24 7.78 8.72
C ALA A 11 12.47 8.02 7.83
N LYS A 12 13.59 8.34 8.48
CA LYS A 12 14.86 8.75 7.84
C LYS A 12 15.48 7.70 6.93
N ASP A 13 14.91 6.50 6.85
CA ASP A 13 15.47 5.38 6.11
C ASP A 13 14.45 4.83 5.11
N VAL A 14 14.27 5.55 4.00
CA VAL A 14 13.91 4.92 2.73
C VAL A 14 15.21 4.34 2.18
N THR A 15 15.67 3.23 2.73
CA THR A 15 16.77 2.45 2.14
C THR A 15 16.15 1.52 1.10
N PRO A 16 16.39 1.74 -0.21
CA PRO A 16 16.09 0.70 -1.17
C PRO A 16 16.96 -0.52 -0.83
N ALA A 17 16.34 -1.67 -0.58
CA ALA A 17 17.04 -2.95 -0.46
C ALA A 17 17.52 -3.37 -1.87
N CYS A 18 18.48 -2.64 -2.43
CA CYS A 18 19.20 -3.07 -3.62
C CYS A 18 20.39 -3.92 -3.20
N SER A 19 20.16 -5.22 -2.96
CA SER A 19 21.24 -6.21 -3.01
C SER A 19 21.18 -6.97 -4.32
N GLY A 20 22.06 -6.59 -5.25
CA GLY A 20 22.51 -7.48 -6.32
C GLY A 20 21.90 -7.26 -7.71
N ALA A 21 22.05 -6.08 -8.31
CA ALA A 21 22.00 -5.96 -9.77
C ALA A 21 23.22 -5.17 -10.25
N SER A 22 24.13 -5.89 -10.93
CA SER A 22 25.33 -5.36 -11.58
C SER A 22 24.97 -4.15 -12.47
N GLY A 23 25.81 -3.12 -12.44
CA GLY A 23 25.59 -1.82 -13.04
C GLY A 23 25.12 -1.87 -14.49
N GLY A 24 23.82 -1.69 -14.68
CA GLY A 24 23.18 -1.32 -15.93
C GLY A 24 22.66 0.11 -15.79
N ASP A 25 22.85 0.89 -16.84
CA ASP A 25 22.42 2.28 -17.01
C ASP A 25 20.93 2.46 -16.63
N MET A 26 20.63 2.91 -15.41
CA MET A 26 19.26 3.14 -14.89
C MET A 26 18.64 4.45 -15.41
N ARG A 27 18.75 4.69 -16.72
CA ARG A 27 18.00 5.73 -17.43
C ARG A 27 17.08 5.07 -18.44
N GLY A 28 15.84 4.76 -18.06
CA GLY A 28 14.80 4.62 -19.09
C GLY A 28 13.54 3.82 -18.78
N GLU A 29 13.51 2.90 -17.82
CA GLU A 29 12.26 2.23 -17.49
C GLU A 29 11.56 3.00 -16.38
N ALA A 30 10.53 3.77 -16.75
CA ALA A 30 9.77 4.51 -15.76
C ALA A 30 9.15 3.52 -14.75
N LEU A 31 9.44 3.76 -13.48
CA LEU A 31 9.13 2.87 -12.37
C LEU A 31 7.61 2.85 -12.14
N ARG A 32 7.03 1.65 -11.95
CA ARG A 32 5.65 1.47 -11.47
C ARG A 32 5.68 1.19 -9.98
N ALA A 33 4.65 1.64 -9.27
CA ALA A 33 4.49 1.37 -7.84
C ALA A 33 3.05 0.94 -7.52
N ALA A 34 2.91 0.09 -6.51
CA ALA A 34 1.64 -0.33 -5.97
C ALA A 34 1.55 0.08 -4.50
N PHE A 35 0.61 0.98 -4.20
CA PHE A 35 0.32 1.47 -2.87
C PHE A 35 -0.82 0.68 -2.25
N PHE A 36 -0.62 0.19 -1.03
CA PHE A 36 -1.58 -0.60 -0.29
C PHE A 36 -2.01 0.15 0.98
N ASP A 37 -3.26 0.62 1.00
CA ASP A 37 -3.93 1.26 2.14
C ASP A 37 -4.90 0.25 2.78
N LEU A 38 -4.39 -0.56 3.70
CA LEU A 38 -5.11 -1.73 4.19
C LEU A 38 -5.59 -1.51 5.63
N ALA A 39 -6.89 -1.67 5.85
CA ALA A 39 -7.47 -1.84 7.19
C ALA A 39 -7.70 -3.33 7.51
N LEU A 40 -7.65 -4.21 6.50
CA LEU A 40 -7.92 -5.65 6.54
C LEU A 40 -9.22 -5.97 7.27
N ILE A 41 -10.31 -5.37 6.80
CA ILE A 41 -11.63 -5.50 7.42
C ILE A 41 -12.29 -6.86 7.16
N SER A 42 -11.77 -7.65 6.20
CA SER A 42 -12.27 -8.99 5.88
C SER A 42 -11.16 -9.94 5.41
N TRP A 43 -11.41 -11.24 5.51
CA TRP A 43 -10.51 -12.28 4.98
C TRP A 43 -10.38 -12.23 3.45
N GLU A 44 -11.47 -11.89 2.75
CA GLU A 44 -11.48 -11.74 1.29
C GLU A 44 -10.55 -10.61 0.85
N SER A 45 -10.57 -9.49 1.58
CA SER A 45 -9.66 -8.35 1.36
C SER A 45 -8.20 -8.75 1.55
N PHE A 46 -7.91 -9.61 2.53
CA PHE A 46 -6.56 -10.14 2.76
C PHE A 46 -6.09 -11.05 1.61
N GLU A 47 -6.89 -12.01 1.15
CA GLU A 47 -6.52 -12.87 0.03
C GLU A 47 -6.31 -12.06 -1.25
N ALA A 48 -7.19 -11.07 -1.51
CA ALA A 48 -7.06 -10.17 -2.64
C ALA A 48 -5.80 -9.30 -2.54
N ALA A 49 -5.47 -8.78 -1.36
CA ALA A 49 -4.23 -8.03 -1.13
C ALA A 49 -2.99 -8.89 -1.42
N ARG A 50 -2.97 -10.15 -0.92
CA ARG A 50 -1.86 -11.08 -1.14
C ARG A 50 -1.67 -11.37 -2.63
N ALA A 51 -2.76 -11.65 -3.36
CA ALA A 51 -2.71 -11.89 -4.79
C ALA A 51 -2.22 -10.66 -5.58
N ALA A 52 -2.64 -9.45 -5.20
CA ALA A 52 -2.17 -8.22 -5.81
C ALA A 52 -0.67 -7.97 -5.55
N ILE A 53 -0.21 -8.24 -4.33
CA ILE A 53 1.22 -8.16 -3.97
C ILE A 53 2.04 -9.13 -4.82
N ASP A 54 1.62 -10.39 -4.93
CA ASP A 54 2.32 -11.40 -5.72
C ASP A 54 2.40 -11.00 -7.20
N LEU A 55 1.31 -10.46 -7.77
CA LEU A 55 1.26 -9.94 -9.14
C LEU A 55 2.24 -8.79 -9.38
N HIS A 56 2.26 -7.80 -8.47
CA HIS A 56 3.13 -6.64 -8.60
C HIS A 56 4.60 -7.03 -8.41
N ARG A 57 4.87 -7.93 -7.46
CA ARG A 57 6.21 -8.50 -7.23
C ARG A 57 6.73 -9.22 -8.47
N SER A 58 5.93 -10.10 -9.08
CA SER A 58 6.35 -10.80 -10.31
C SER A 58 6.54 -9.86 -11.50
N SER A 59 5.91 -8.70 -11.46
CA SER A 59 6.00 -7.66 -12.49
C SER A 59 7.15 -6.68 -12.28
N GLY A 60 7.91 -6.79 -11.18
CA GLY A 60 9.00 -5.88 -10.83
C GLY A 60 8.54 -4.52 -10.34
N ASP A 61 7.29 -4.40 -9.88
CA ASP A 61 6.75 -3.14 -9.40
C ASP A 61 7.19 -2.87 -7.96
N LEU A 62 7.41 -1.60 -7.64
CA LEU A 62 7.72 -1.20 -6.28
C LEU A 62 6.48 -1.39 -5.38
N LEU A 63 6.62 -2.17 -4.32
CA LEU A 63 5.57 -2.35 -3.33
C LEU A 63 5.68 -1.30 -2.23
N VAL A 64 4.59 -0.59 -1.95
CA VAL A 64 4.50 0.40 -0.88
C VAL A 64 3.31 0.07 0.02
N LEU A 65 3.59 -0.36 1.25
CA LEU A 65 2.56 -0.67 2.24
C LEU A 65 2.42 0.49 3.22
N MET A 66 1.22 1.04 3.32
CA MET A 66 0.87 2.01 4.35
C MET A 66 0.37 1.27 5.57
N VAL A 67 1.07 1.48 6.68
CA VAL A 67 0.82 0.78 7.94
C VAL A 67 0.46 1.84 8.98
N PRO A 68 -0.68 1.75 9.68
CA PRO A 68 -0.98 2.69 10.75
C PRO A 68 0.08 2.57 11.85
N HIS A 69 0.45 3.68 12.50
CA HIS A 69 1.47 3.69 13.56
C HIS A 69 1.19 2.69 14.69
N SER A 70 -0.08 2.44 15.02
CA SER A 70 -0.48 1.43 16.00
C SER A 70 -0.13 0.00 15.58
N ALA A 71 0.01 -0.26 14.27
CA ALA A 71 0.37 -1.56 13.73
C ALA A 71 1.88 -1.82 13.67
N VAL A 72 2.72 -0.79 13.82
CA VAL A 72 4.19 -0.90 13.83
C VAL A 72 4.72 -1.63 15.06
N HIS A 73 3.95 -1.63 16.15
CA HIS A 73 4.26 -2.33 17.40
C HIS A 73 3.49 -3.63 17.58
N LEU A 74 2.77 -4.10 16.55
CA LEU A 74 2.14 -5.41 16.60
C LEU A 74 3.25 -6.45 16.49
N SER A 75 3.70 -6.82 17.68
CA SER A 75 4.73 -7.79 17.96
C SER A 75 4.54 -9.04 17.12
N THR A 76 5.65 -9.58 16.67
CA THR A 76 5.87 -10.94 16.18
C THR A 76 5.57 -12.00 17.26
N ASP A 77 4.57 -11.78 18.11
CA ASP A 77 4.19 -12.66 19.19
C ASP A 77 3.17 -13.67 18.64
N PRO A 78 3.59 -14.92 18.37
CA PRO A 78 2.73 -15.93 17.75
C PRO A 78 1.55 -16.34 18.65
N GLU A 79 1.53 -15.92 19.92
CA GLU A 79 0.50 -16.29 20.90
C GLU A 79 -0.53 -15.18 21.19
N ALA A 80 -0.41 -13.99 20.58
CA ALA A 80 -1.40 -12.94 20.76
C ALA A 80 -2.75 -13.36 20.12
N PRO A 81 -3.87 -13.33 20.89
CA PRO A 81 -5.17 -13.77 20.39
C PRO A 81 -5.53 -12.98 19.13
N SER A 82 -5.70 -13.72 18.05
CA SER A 82 -5.81 -13.20 16.69
C SER A 82 -7.10 -12.39 16.53
N GLY A 83 -7.02 -11.07 16.73
CA GLY A 83 -7.84 -10.17 15.93
C GLY A 83 -7.37 -10.34 14.48
N GLY A 84 -8.16 -11.00 13.64
CA GLY A 84 -7.74 -11.53 12.34
C GLY A 84 -7.02 -10.54 11.40
N GLY A 85 -7.22 -9.22 11.56
CA GLY A 85 -6.55 -8.20 10.74
C GLY A 85 -5.07 -7.97 11.07
N THR A 86 -4.63 -8.19 12.32
CA THR A 86 -3.26 -7.87 12.76
C THR A 86 -2.22 -8.85 12.22
N HIS A 87 -2.46 -10.15 12.39
CA HIS A 87 -1.56 -11.20 11.88
C HIS A 87 -1.52 -11.20 10.36
N ALA A 88 -2.64 -10.84 9.72
CA ALA A 88 -2.74 -10.71 8.27
C ALA A 88 -1.84 -9.59 7.71
N VAL A 89 -1.76 -8.41 8.35
CA VAL A 89 -0.80 -7.37 7.92
C VAL A 89 0.64 -7.87 8.10
N SER A 90 0.96 -8.49 9.23
CA SER A 90 2.30 -9.04 9.47
C SER A 90 2.67 -10.12 8.45
N ASP A 91 1.75 -10.99 8.05
CA ASP A 91 1.96 -12.01 7.01
C ASP A 91 2.19 -11.39 5.62
N LEU A 92 1.43 -10.34 5.26
CA LEU A 92 1.69 -9.58 4.02
C LEU A 92 3.08 -8.92 4.07
N LEU A 93 3.48 -8.40 5.23
CA LEU A 93 4.77 -7.74 5.44
C LEU A 93 5.93 -8.73 5.57
N ALA A 94 5.72 -9.96 6.04
CA ALA A 94 6.75 -10.98 6.16
C ALA A 94 7.23 -11.50 4.79
N GLY A 95 6.49 -11.18 3.73
CA GLY A 95 6.76 -11.58 2.35
C GLY A 95 8.03 -11.01 1.69
N GLY A 96 8.81 -10.15 2.35
CA GLY A 96 10.16 -9.79 1.89
C GLY A 96 10.67 -8.40 2.27
N GLU A 97 11.98 -8.19 2.10
CA GLU A 97 12.67 -6.89 2.19
C GLU A 97 12.38 -5.98 0.98
N ASP A 98 11.58 -6.47 0.03
CA ASP A 98 11.24 -5.86 -1.26
C ASP A 98 10.06 -4.88 -1.20
N CYS A 99 9.57 -4.56 0.00
CA CYS A 99 8.50 -3.60 0.22
C CYS A 99 8.96 -2.38 1.03
N LEU A 100 8.64 -1.18 0.51
CA LEU A 100 8.73 0.04 1.29
C LEU A 100 7.56 0.13 2.26
N ARG A 101 7.85 0.28 3.55
CA ARG A 101 6.82 0.48 4.58
C ARG A 101 6.74 1.96 4.92
N ILE A 102 5.54 2.52 4.84
CA ILE A 102 5.27 3.88 5.27
C ILE A 102 4.34 3.84 6.47
N THR A 103 4.88 4.26 7.61
CA THR A 103 4.07 4.43 8.82
C THR A 103 3.25 5.70 8.71
N VAL A 104 1.94 5.60 8.88
CA VAL A 104 1.04 6.76 8.85
C VAL A 104 0.49 7.03 10.24
N SER A 105 0.58 8.28 10.69
CA SER A 105 0.02 8.70 11.98
C SER A 105 -1.50 8.84 11.91
N PRO A 106 -2.24 8.72 13.04
CA PRO A 106 -3.70 8.84 13.03
C PRO A 106 -4.21 10.19 12.49
N ASP A 107 -3.47 11.26 12.74
CA ASP A 107 -3.80 12.62 12.31
C ASP A 107 -3.29 12.97 10.91
N GLU A 108 -2.60 12.03 10.24
CA GLU A 108 -1.96 12.27 8.96
C GLU A 108 -2.89 11.91 7.79
N GLU A 109 -2.98 12.80 6.80
CA GLU A 109 -3.76 12.57 5.59
C GLU A 109 -3.01 11.61 4.66
N ARG A 110 -3.39 10.33 4.66
CA ARG A 110 -2.77 9.25 3.85
C ARG A 110 -2.58 9.60 2.38
N ALA A 111 -3.51 10.34 1.78
CA ALA A 111 -3.40 10.78 0.40
C ALA A 111 -2.17 11.68 0.17
N CYS A 112 -1.89 12.61 1.09
CA CYS A 112 -0.69 13.44 1.06
C CYS A 112 0.57 12.59 1.19
N THR A 113 0.55 11.60 2.09
CA THR A 113 1.65 10.64 2.24
C THR A 113 1.95 9.88 0.95
N VAL A 114 0.92 9.42 0.22
CA VAL A 114 1.09 8.75 -1.09
C VAL A 114 1.68 9.71 -2.12
N VAL A 115 1.17 10.94 -2.22
CA VAL A 115 1.72 11.95 -3.14
C VAL A 115 3.19 12.24 -2.84
N GLU A 116 3.54 12.45 -1.58
CA GLU A 116 4.94 12.67 -1.17
C GLU A 116 5.83 11.48 -1.47
N ALA A 117 5.34 10.25 -1.25
CA ALA A 117 6.06 9.03 -1.60
C ALA A 117 6.31 8.96 -3.10
N MET A 118 5.30 9.23 -3.93
CA MET A 118 5.45 9.25 -5.39
C MET A 118 6.52 10.25 -5.84
N MET A 119 6.51 11.46 -5.27
CA MET A 119 7.51 12.50 -5.56
C MET A 119 8.93 12.07 -5.17
N LYS A 120 9.11 11.45 -3.99
CA LYS A 120 10.43 11.02 -3.51
C LYS A 120 10.98 9.83 -4.29
N LEU A 121 10.11 8.93 -4.72
CA LEU A 121 10.46 7.74 -5.49
C LEU A 121 10.61 8.05 -6.99
N GLY A 122 10.19 9.23 -7.46
CA GLY A 122 10.23 9.61 -8.86
C GLY A 122 9.29 8.78 -9.75
N VAL A 123 8.18 8.29 -9.18
CA VAL A 123 7.17 7.51 -9.91
C VAL A 123 6.06 8.43 -10.43
N ASP A 124 5.53 8.10 -11.61
CA ASP A 124 4.37 8.78 -12.18
C ASP A 124 3.07 8.20 -11.61
N ALA A 125 2.19 9.07 -11.11
CA ALA A 125 0.88 8.68 -10.59
C ALA A 125 0.08 7.87 -11.61
N PHE A 126 0.17 8.18 -12.91
CA PHE A 126 -0.54 7.44 -13.97
C PHE A 126 -0.11 5.97 -14.07
N ARG A 127 1.12 5.66 -13.61
CA ARG A 127 1.71 4.32 -13.59
C ARG A 127 1.60 3.65 -12.22
N CYS A 128 1.02 4.34 -11.24
CA CYS A 128 0.84 3.83 -9.90
C CYS A 128 -0.51 3.13 -9.75
N PHE A 129 -0.52 2.09 -8.94
CA PHE A 129 -1.70 1.34 -8.51
C PHE A 129 -2.00 1.67 -7.05
N GLY A 130 -3.28 1.71 -6.71
CA GLY A 130 -3.73 1.91 -5.33
C GLY A 130 -4.72 0.82 -4.96
N TYR A 131 -4.51 0.19 -3.82
CA TYR A 131 -5.35 -0.87 -3.30
C TYR A 131 -5.87 -0.49 -1.92
N ALA A 132 -7.17 -0.61 -1.72
CA ALA A 132 -7.78 -0.40 -0.40
C ALA A 132 -9.06 -1.22 -0.21
N ASP A 133 -9.42 -1.41 1.05
CA ASP A 133 -10.57 -2.19 1.49
C ASP A 133 -11.53 -1.44 2.42
N HIS A 134 -11.28 -0.15 2.70
CA HIS A 134 -12.06 0.66 3.62
C HIS A 134 -12.39 2.04 3.06
N ARG A 135 -13.50 2.64 3.50
CA ARG A 135 -14.06 3.88 2.95
C ARG A 135 -13.12 5.09 3.06
N GLU A 136 -12.34 5.22 4.12
CA GLU A 136 -11.47 6.38 4.35
C GLU A 136 -10.34 6.47 3.31
N ALA A 137 -9.99 5.35 2.66
CA ALA A 137 -8.97 5.29 1.62
C ALA A 137 -9.40 5.92 0.27
N LEU A 138 -10.65 6.38 0.13
CA LEU A 138 -11.12 7.01 -1.11
C LEU A 138 -10.21 8.15 -1.59
N ARG A 139 -9.71 8.96 -0.65
CA ARG A 139 -8.77 10.04 -0.97
C ARG A 139 -7.44 9.48 -1.47
N THR A 140 -6.91 8.44 -0.82
CA THR A 140 -5.71 7.73 -1.25
C THR A 140 -5.86 7.16 -2.66
N LEU A 141 -7.00 6.53 -2.96
CA LEU A 141 -7.26 5.96 -4.29
C LEU A 141 -7.40 7.02 -5.38
N SER A 142 -7.87 8.22 -5.03
CA SER A 142 -8.06 9.31 -5.99
C SER A 142 -6.76 9.93 -6.52
N VAL A 143 -5.62 9.69 -5.88
CA VAL A 143 -4.33 10.28 -6.28
C VAL A 143 -3.49 9.40 -7.21
N VAL A 144 -3.92 8.16 -7.47
CA VAL A 144 -3.23 7.22 -8.38
C VAL A 144 -4.00 7.04 -9.69
N GLY A 145 -3.31 6.63 -10.75
CA GLY A 145 -3.90 6.37 -12.06
C GLY A 145 -4.68 5.07 -12.15
N ASN A 146 -4.36 4.09 -11.30
CA ASN A 146 -4.95 2.74 -11.36
C ASN A 146 -5.52 2.30 -9.99
N PRO A 147 -6.59 2.95 -9.50
CA PRO A 147 -7.23 2.57 -8.24
C PRO A 147 -7.95 1.22 -8.35
N ARG A 148 -7.89 0.42 -7.30
CA ARG A 148 -8.53 -0.91 -7.20
C ARG A 148 -9.09 -1.14 -5.80
N ILE A 149 -10.27 -1.73 -5.73
CA ILE A 149 -10.93 -2.09 -4.46
C ILE A 149 -10.71 -3.56 -4.16
N LEU A 150 -10.31 -3.88 -2.93
CA LEU A 150 -10.09 -5.27 -2.48
C LEU A 150 -11.35 -5.95 -1.91
N GLY A 151 -12.47 -5.24 -1.88
CA GLY A 151 -13.75 -5.69 -1.32
C GLY A 151 -13.89 -5.36 0.17
N GLY A 152 -14.99 -5.84 0.78
CA GLY A 152 -15.26 -5.74 2.21
C GLY A 152 -16.22 -4.61 2.62
N ASP A 153 -16.04 -3.40 2.10
CA ASP A 153 -16.83 -2.23 2.49
C ASP A 153 -17.92 -1.90 1.44
N PRO A 154 -19.23 -1.97 1.79
CA PRO A 154 -20.31 -1.69 0.84
C PRO A 154 -20.32 -0.25 0.28
N ASP A 155 -19.98 0.74 1.09
CA ASP A 155 -19.96 2.15 0.68
C ASP A 155 -18.82 2.40 -0.31
N LEU A 156 -17.64 1.82 -0.04
CA LEU A 156 -16.49 1.85 -0.94
C LEU A 156 -16.81 1.17 -2.27
N MET A 157 -17.49 0.02 -2.22
CA MET A 157 -17.90 -0.74 -3.41
C MET A 157 -18.94 0.03 -4.24
N GLU A 158 -19.87 0.72 -3.59
CA GLU A 158 -20.83 1.60 -4.28
C GLU A 158 -20.13 2.77 -4.96
N TYR A 159 -19.22 3.44 -4.24
CA TYR A 159 -18.43 4.53 -4.81
C TYR A 159 -17.58 4.06 -6.00
N ALA A 160 -16.87 2.94 -5.87
CA ALA A 160 -16.04 2.39 -6.93
C ALA A 160 -16.85 2.06 -8.18
N ARG A 161 -18.06 1.49 -8.01
CA ARG A 161 -18.98 1.26 -9.13
C ARG A 161 -19.36 2.56 -9.82
N ALA A 162 -19.66 3.61 -9.06
CA ALA A 162 -20.00 4.93 -9.61
C ALA A 162 -18.82 5.58 -10.37
N GLN A 163 -17.58 5.32 -9.94
CA GLN A 163 -16.36 5.82 -10.59
C GLN A 163 -15.80 4.89 -11.69
N GLY A 164 -16.39 3.70 -11.89
CA GLY A 164 -15.87 2.69 -12.81
C GLY A 164 -14.55 2.07 -12.35
N TRP A 165 -14.24 2.12 -11.05
CA TRP A 165 -13.03 1.52 -10.49
C TRP A 165 -13.19 -0.01 -10.39
N PRO A 166 -12.17 -0.78 -10.82
CA PRO A 166 -12.22 -2.23 -10.75
C PRO A 166 -12.18 -2.73 -9.31
N VAL A 167 -12.96 -3.79 -9.06
CA VAL A 167 -12.84 -4.60 -7.86
C VAL A 167 -11.85 -5.73 -8.17
N PHE A 168 -10.81 -5.84 -7.36
CA PHE A 168 -9.80 -6.88 -7.46
C PHE A 168 -10.10 -7.99 -6.47
N SER A 169 -10.04 -9.24 -6.93
CA SER A 169 -10.21 -10.42 -6.11
C SER A 169 -9.12 -11.44 -6.41
N ALA A 170 -8.78 -12.27 -5.41
CA ALA A 170 -7.76 -13.31 -5.58
C ALA A 170 -8.12 -14.29 -6.72
N ALA A 171 -9.40 -14.64 -6.85
CA ALA A 171 -9.91 -15.50 -7.91
C ALA A 171 -9.67 -14.91 -9.32
N ALA A 172 -9.78 -13.59 -9.48
CA ALA A 172 -9.52 -12.93 -10.76
C ALA A 172 -8.02 -12.91 -11.11
N SER A 173 -7.14 -12.91 -10.10
CA SER A 173 -5.69 -12.94 -10.31
C SER A 173 -5.16 -14.32 -10.73
N ALA A 174 -5.81 -15.40 -10.33
CA ALA A 174 -5.38 -16.76 -10.65
C ALA A 174 -5.72 -17.20 -12.10
N ALA A 175 -6.51 -16.39 -12.82
CA ALA A 175 -7.02 -16.71 -14.15
C ALA A 175 -6.26 -16.01 -15.30
N GLY A 176 -5.23 -15.21 -15.00
CA GLY A 176 -4.39 -14.51 -15.97
C GLY A 176 -2.96 -15.02 -15.97
#